data_AF-A0A5S9M4D0-F1
#
_entry.id   AF-A0A5S9M4D0-F1
#
_cell.length_a   1.000
_cell.length_b   1.000
_cell.length_c   1.000
_cell.angle_alpha   90.00
_cell.angle_beta   90.00
_cell.angle_gamma   90.00
#
_symmetry.space_group_name_H-M   'P 1'
#
loop_
_entity.id
_entity.type
_entity.pdbx_description
1 polymer ?
#
loop_
_entity_poly.entity_id
_entity_poly.type
_entity_poly.pdbx_seq_one_letter_code
_entity_poly.pdbx_strand_id
1 'polypeptide(L)'
;MWYAHKKLDGFVHNYALYVNEQGRFQVLPWDYDATWGRDIHGEEMPFDYIPVNGFNTLTARLLDIPSFKRAYYTLFQHVLDTHFVEDRLCPIIEKWHESIEDRIGDDPYTKGRKDILQSERDLIRQYINKRRRYLQTEIKKEIFGT
;
A
#
# COMPACT_ATOMS: atom_id res chain seq x y z
N MET A 1 12.55 -11.90 -19.15
CA MET A 1 12.43 -10.43 -19.08
C MET A 1 10.97 -9.94 -18.95
N TRP A 2 10.06 -10.75 -18.37
CA TRP A 2 8.62 -10.44 -18.25
C TRP A 2 8.14 -10.20 -16.81
N TYR A 3 9.01 -10.37 -15.80
CA TYR A 3 8.66 -10.29 -14.38
C TYR A 3 8.51 -8.87 -13.83
N ALA A 4 8.89 -7.83 -14.58
CA ALA A 4 8.79 -6.43 -14.12
C ALA A 4 7.39 -5.83 -14.33
N HIS A 5 6.58 -6.37 -15.24
CA HIS A 5 5.29 -5.76 -15.63
C HIS A 5 4.19 -5.92 -14.57
N LYS A 6 4.18 -7.01 -13.81
CA LYS A 6 3.10 -7.32 -12.85
C LYS A 6 3.33 -6.78 -11.43
N LYS A 7 4.44 -6.06 -11.21
CA LYS A 7 4.86 -5.56 -9.89
C LYS A 7 4.56 -4.06 -9.69
N LEU A 8 3.88 -3.47 -10.68
CA LEU A 8 3.59 -2.05 -10.86
C LEU A 8 2.10 -1.77 -11.02
N ASP A 9 1.25 -2.77 -10.81
CA ASP A 9 -0.12 -2.74 -11.31
C ASP A 9 -0.88 -1.52 -10.81
N GLY A 10 -0.78 -1.11 -9.55
CA GLY A 10 -1.46 0.10 -9.05
C GLY A 10 -1.07 1.44 -9.73
N PHE A 11 0.00 1.50 -10.53
CA PHE A 11 0.42 2.72 -11.26
C PHE A 11 -0.04 2.76 -12.72
N VAL A 12 -0.36 1.61 -13.32
CA VAL A 12 -0.70 1.47 -14.75
C VAL A 12 -1.98 0.64 -14.99
N HIS A 13 -2.46 -0.07 -13.98
CA HIS A 13 -3.66 -0.90 -13.89
C HIS A 13 -4.34 -0.68 -12.51
N ASN A 14 -5.37 -1.45 -12.17
CA ASN A 14 -5.97 -1.45 -10.84
C ASN A 14 -6.48 -0.07 -10.37
N TYR A 15 -6.95 0.73 -11.33
CA TYR A 15 -7.71 1.94 -11.08
C TYR A 15 -8.76 2.18 -12.16
N ALA A 16 -9.80 2.92 -11.78
CA ALA A 16 -10.73 3.55 -12.70
C ALA A 16 -10.46 5.06 -12.78
N LEU A 17 -10.80 5.67 -13.92
CA LEU A 17 -10.80 7.11 -14.08
C LEU A 17 -12.22 7.64 -13.93
N TYR A 18 -12.38 8.61 -13.03
CA TYR A 18 -13.61 9.35 -12.85
C TYR A 18 -13.40 10.81 -13.27
N VAL A 19 -14.33 11.36 -14.04
CA VAL A 19 -14.34 12.79 -14.37
C VAL A 19 -15.42 13.44 -13.52
N ASN A 20 -15.01 14.37 -12.66
CA ASN A 20 -15.95 15.06 -11.80
C ASN A 20 -16.73 16.15 -12.54
N GLU A 21 -17.68 16.77 -11.85
CA GLU A 21 -18.56 17.82 -12.40
C GLU A 21 -17.79 19.04 -12.95
N GLN A 22 -16.55 19.27 -12.51
CA GLN A 22 -15.70 20.35 -13.00
C GLN A 22 -14.80 19.92 -14.18
N GLY A 23 -15.01 18.73 -14.74
CA GLY A 23 -14.23 18.19 -15.85
C GLY A 23 -12.82 17.72 -15.45
N ARG A 24 -12.56 17.47 -14.16
CA ARG A 24 -11.25 17.03 -13.66
C ARG A 24 -11.22 15.52 -13.48
N PHE A 25 -10.14 14.90 -13.96
CA PHE A 25 -9.87 13.48 -13.74
C PHE A 25 -9.47 13.20 -12.29
N GLN A 26 -9.97 12.10 -11.76
CA GLN A 26 -9.61 11.49 -10.49
C GLN A 26 -9.31 10.00 -10.71
N VAL A 27 -8.37 9.48 -9.94
CA VAL A 27 -7.95 8.07 -9.98
C VAL A 27 -8.59 7.35 -8.79
N LEU A 28 -9.37 6.30 -9.06
CA LEU A 28 -10.05 5.51 -8.05
C LEU A 28 -9.42 4.11 -7.98
N PRO A 29 -8.89 3.68 -6.83
CA PRO A 29 -8.24 2.37 -6.70
C PRO A 29 -9.23 1.21 -6.86
N TRP A 30 -8.76 0.11 -7.46
CA TRP A 30 -9.50 -1.14 -7.63
C TRP A 30 -8.55 -2.33 -7.46
N ASP A 31 -8.98 -3.44 -6.87
CA ASP A 31 -8.18 -4.68 -6.77
C ASP A 31 -6.83 -4.55 -6.03
N TYR A 32 -6.89 -4.56 -4.69
CA TYR A 32 -5.77 -4.25 -3.78
C TYR A 32 -5.41 -5.44 -2.86
N ASP A 33 -5.67 -6.67 -3.29
CA ASP A 33 -5.34 -7.89 -2.55
C ASP A 33 -3.81 -8.16 -2.49
N ALA A 34 -3.08 -7.88 -3.57
CA ALA A 34 -1.62 -7.97 -3.67
C ALA A 34 -0.90 -6.80 -2.96
N THR A 35 -1.18 -6.62 -1.67
CA THR A 35 -0.65 -5.53 -0.85
C THR A 35 -0.21 -6.03 0.53
N TRP A 36 0.17 -5.11 1.42
CA TRP A 36 0.51 -5.41 2.81
C TRP A 36 1.61 -6.46 3.05
N GLY A 37 2.54 -6.58 2.10
CA GLY A 37 3.67 -7.51 2.18
C GLY A 37 3.50 -8.78 1.37
N ARG A 38 2.44 -8.90 0.57
CA ARG A 38 2.25 -9.97 -0.41
C ARG A 38 2.31 -9.43 -1.84
N ASP A 39 2.82 -10.23 -2.78
CA ASP A 39 2.72 -9.96 -4.21
C ASP A 39 1.49 -10.64 -4.84
N ILE A 40 1.31 -10.48 -6.15
CA ILE A 40 0.18 -11.04 -6.92
C ILE A 40 0.13 -12.58 -6.96
N HIS A 41 1.20 -13.24 -6.53
CA HIS A 41 1.26 -14.71 -6.41
C HIS A 41 1.02 -15.17 -4.96
N GLY A 42 0.83 -14.23 -4.03
CA GLY A 42 0.73 -14.51 -2.60
C GLY A 42 2.08 -14.73 -1.94
N GLU A 43 3.20 -14.40 -2.59
CA GLU A 43 4.54 -14.54 -2.02
C GLU A 43 4.91 -13.29 -1.21
N GLU A 44 5.81 -13.41 -0.23
CA GLU A 44 6.26 -12.26 0.56
C GLU A 44 7.00 -11.25 -0.32
N MET A 45 6.58 -9.98 -0.25
CA MET A 45 7.16 -8.88 -1.00
C MET A 45 7.99 -7.97 -0.08
N PRO A 46 9.22 -7.58 -0.49
CA PRO A 46 10.03 -6.64 0.28
C PRO A 46 9.32 -5.31 0.56
N PHE A 47 9.48 -4.80 1.78
CA PHE A 47 8.86 -3.54 2.21
C PHE A 47 9.46 -2.30 1.52
N ASP A 48 10.64 -2.39 0.91
CA ASP A 48 11.33 -1.31 0.21
C ASP A 48 11.18 -1.41 -1.33
N TYR A 49 10.35 -2.33 -1.81
CA TYR A 49 10.23 -2.63 -3.22
C TYR A 49 9.72 -1.44 -4.08
N ILE A 50 8.71 -0.72 -3.57
CA ILE A 50 8.15 0.46 -4.25
C ILE A 50 8.83 1.72 -3.70
N PRO A 51 9.51 2.54 -4.52
CA PRO A 51 10.12 3.78 -4.06
C PRO A 51 9.07 4.87 -3.75
N VAL A 52 9.47 5.91 -3.02
CA VAL A 52 8.57 7.01 -2.62
C VAL A 52 8.05 7.85 -3.78
N ASN A 53 8.75 7.86 -4.91
CA ASN A 53 8.33 8.58 -6.12
C ASN A 53 7.37 7.75 -6.99
N GLY A 54 7.12 6.48 -6.63
CA GLY A 54 6.27 5.59 -7.40
C GLY A 54 6.74 5.41 -8.85
N PHE A 55 5.78 5.17 -9.73
CA PHE A 55 6.02 4.91 -11.14
C PHE A 55 5.00 5.63 -12.03
N ASN A 56 5.14 5.43 -13.33
CA ASN A 56 4.39 6.04 -14.45
C ASN A 56 4.82 7.46 -14.84
N THR A 57 4.50 7.82 -16.08
CA THR A 57 4.88 9.10 -16.69
C THR A 57 4.18 10.29 -16.03
N LEU A 58 2.93 10.15 -15.61
CA LEU A 58 2.19 11.23 -14.98
C LEU A 58 2.84 11.64 -13.65
N THR A 59 3.16 10.67 -12.80
CA THR A 59 3.83 10.88 -11.52
C THR A 59 5.17 11.57 -11.73
N ALA A 60 6.00 11.09 -12.65
CA ALA A 60 7.30 11.70 -12.97
C ALA A 60 7.13 13.19 -13.36
N ARG A 61 6.21 13.49 -14.29
CA ARG A 61 5.98 14.85 -14.77
C ARG A 61 5.41 15.78 -13.70
N LEU A 62 4.61 15.26 -12.77
CA LEU A 62 4.12 16.04 -11.63
C LEU A 62 5.24 16.33 -10.63
N LEU A 63 6.09 15.33 -10.33
CA LEU A 63 7.19 15.49 -9.37
C LEU A 63 8.36 16.33 -9.91
N ASP A 64 8.46 16.55 -11.22
CA ASP A 64 9.38 17.52 -11.82
C ASP A 64 9.02 18.98 -11.50
N ILE A 65 7.77 19.25 -11.11
CA ILE A 65 7.30 20.60 -10.78
C ILE A 65 7.51 20.84 -9.27
N PRO A 66 8.36 21.79 -8.84
CA PRO A 66 8.74 21.93 -7.42
C PRO A 66 7.57 22.13 -6.44
N SER A 67 6.53 22.86 -6.86
CA SER A 67 5.34 23.08 -6.03
C SER A 67 4.52 21.79 -5.83
N PHE A 68 4.37 20.98 -6.87
CA PHE A 68 3.69 19.68 -6.79
C PHE A 68 4.52 18.65 -6.03
N LYS A 69 5.84 18.61 -6.25
CA LYS A 69 6.75 17.77 -5.46
C LYS A 69 6.62 18.06 -3.96
N ARG A 70 6.62 19.35 -3.58
CA ARG A 70 6.43 19.76 -2.19
C ARG A 70 5.06 19.35 -1.64
N ALA A 71 3.99 19.57 -2.42
CA ALA A 71 2.64 19.18 -2.03
C ALA A 71 2.52 17.66 -1.82
N TYR A 72 3.09 16.87 -2.73
CA TYR A 72 3.12 15.41 -2.65
C TYR A 72 3.80 14.93 -1.38
N TYR A 73 5.03 15.36 -1.10
CA TYR A 73 5.74 14.91 0.10
C TYR A 73 5.16 15.44 1.40
N THR A 74 4.52 16.61 1.38
CA THR A 74 3.76 17.12 2.54
C THR A 74 2.56 16.22 2.84
N LEU A 75 1.78 15.88 1.81
CA LEU A 75 0.65 14.95 1.94
C LEU A 75 1.12 13.56 2.39
N PHE A 76 2.21 13.06 1.79
CA PHE A 76 2.76 11.76 2.12
C PHE A 76 3.23 11.71 3.58
N GLN A 77 3.98 12.72 4.04
CA GLN A 77 4.39 12.83 5.43
C GLN A 77 3.17 12.86 6.37
N HIS A 78 2.12 13.61 6.03
CA HIS A 78 0.88 13.64 6.81
C HIS A 78 0.20 12.26 6.88
N VAL A 79 0.11 11.53 5.76
CA VAL A 79 -0.45 10.16 5.72
C VAL A 79 0.37 9.22 6.59
N LEU A 80 1.70 9.32 6.55
CA LEU A 80 2.54 8.57 7.49
C LEU A 80 2.19 8.99 8.91
N ASP A 81 2.25 10.25 9.28
CA ASP A 81 2.09 10.66 10.68
C ASP A 81 0.72 10.35 11.29
N THR A 82 -0.32 10.18 10.47
CA THR A 82 -1.70 10.06 10.98
C THR A 82 -2.46 8.81 10.56
N HIS A 83 -2.21 8.26 9.36
CA HIS A 83 -3.04 7.20 8.77
C HIS A 83 -2.31 5.85 8.73
N PHE A 84 -1.05 5.84 8.29
CA PHE A 84 -0.24 4.63 8.14
C PHE A 84 0.55 4.29 9.42
N VAL A 85 -0.14 4.26 10.55
CA VAL A 85 0.42 3.97 11.89
C VAL A 85 -0.22 2.71 12.48
N GLU A 86 0.56 1.95 13.25
CA GLU A 86 0.08 0.74 13.91
C GLU A 86 -1.12 1.02 14.81
N ASP A 87 -1.08 2.08 15.62
CA ASP A 87 -2.18 2.47 16.52
C ASP A 87 -3.54 2.67 15.82
N ARG A 88 -3.52 2.99 14.52
CA ARG A 88 -4.73 3.14 13.71
C ARG A 88 -5.08 1.87 12.93
N LEU A 89 -4.09 1.21 12.34
CA LEU A 89 -4.31 0.09 11.43
C LEU A 89 -4.50 -1.24 12.18
N CYS A 90 -3.70 -1.51 13.22
CA CYS A 90 -3.72 -2.77 13.95
C CYS A 90 -5.11 -3.07 14.56
N PRO A 91 -5.82 -2.12 15.20
CA PRO A 91 -7.16 -2.39 15.72
C PRO A 91 -8.17 -2.80 14.64
N ILE A 92 -8.04 -2.26 13.42
CA ILE A 92 -8.90 -2.63 12.28
C ILE A 92 -8.56 -4.04 11.81
N ILE A 93 -7.26 -4.33 11.65
CA ILE A 93 -6.75 -5.62 11.22
C ILE A 93 -7.17 -6.72 12.20
N GLU A 94 -6.98 -6.48 13.50
CA GLU A 94 -7.34 -7.41 14.58
C GLU A 94 -8.84 -7.68 14.57
N LYS A 95 -9.67 -6.63 14.55
CA LYS A 95 -11.12 -6.78 14.48
C LYS A 95 -11.58 -7.61 13.27
N TRP A 96 -10.99 -7.39 12.10
CA TRP A 96 -11.34 -8.15 10.90
C TRP A 96 -10.86 -9.60 10.99
N HIS A 97 -9.64 -9.84 11.48
CA HIS A 97 -9.12 -11.20 11.66
C HIS A 97 -9.96 -11.99 12.66
N GLU A 98 -10.33 -11.41 13.80
CA GLU A 98 -11.22 -12.04 14.78
C GLU A 98 -12.56 -12.43 14.14
N SER A 99 -13.18 -11.52 13.38
CA SER A 99 -14.46 -11.80 12.72
C SER A 99 -14.39 -12.93 11.68
N ILE A 100 -13.24 -13.13 11.04
CA ILE A 100 -13.00 -14.21 10.07
C ILE A 100 -12.67 -15.50 10.81
N GLU A 101 -11.84 -15.44 11.86
CA GLU A 101 -11.42 -16.60 12.65
C GLU A 101 -12.61 -17.35 13.25
N ASP A 102 -13.65 -16.64 13.68
CA ASP A 102 -14.91 -17.21 14.19
C ASP A 102 -15.68 -18.05 13.16
N ARG A 103 -15.46 -17.80 11.86
CA ARG A 103 -16.21 -18.40 10.75
C ARG A 103 -15.37 -19.30 9.86
N ILE A 104 -14.04 -19.26 10.00
CA ILE A 104 -13.11 -19.94 9.09
C ILE A 104 -13.31 -21.47 9.07
N GLY A 105 -13.73 -22.05 10.20
CA GLY A 105 -14.02 -23.48 10.36
C GLY A 105 -15.30 -23.95 9.66
N ASP A 106 -16.24 -23.04 9.40
CA ASP A 106 -17.51 -23.33 8.73
C ASP A 106 -17.34 -23.45 7.21
N ASP A 107 -16.26 -22.89 6.66
CA ASP A 107 -15.98 -22.87 5.24
C ASP A 107 -15.15 -24.11 4.81
N PRO A 108 -15.65 -24.92 3.85
CA PRO A 108 -14.99 -26.16 3.45
C PRO A 108 -13.62 -25.94 2.78
N TYR A 109 -13.33 -24.75 2.28
CA TYR A 109 -12.08 -24.36 1.62
C TYR A 109 -11.05 -23.77 2.59
N THR A 110 -11.49 -23.22 3.73
CA THR A 110 -10.60 -22.53 4.68
C THR A 110 -10.49 -23.17 6.06
N LYS A 111 -11.30 -24.18 6.40
CA LYS A 111 -11.35 -24.81 7.74
C LYS A 111 -10.01 -25.25 8.37
N GLY A 112 -8.98 -25.50 7.55
CA GLY A 112 -7.63 -25.87 8.00
C GLY A 112 -6.61 -24.73 7.97
N ARG A 113 -7.04 -23.48 7.78
CA ARG A 113 -6.16 -22.32 7.49
C ARG A 113 -6.08 -21.30 8.62
N LYS A 114 -6.53 -21.66 9.83
CA LYS A 114 -6.49 -20.78 11.00
C LYS A 114 -5.07 -20.26 11.29
N ASP A 115 -4.09 -21.16 11.27
CA ASP A 115 -2.68 -20.79 11.51
C ASP A 115 -2.15 -19.83 10.45
N ILE A 116 -2.58 -20.02 9.19
CA ILE A 116 -2.22 -19.12 8.08
C ILE A 116 -2.81 -17.74 8.33
N LEU A 117 -4.11 -17.64 8.65
CA LEU A 117 -4.77 -16.36 8.97
C LEU A 117 -4.04 -15.62 10.12
N GLN A 118 -3.64 -16.34 11.16
CA GLN A 118 -2.90 -15.74 12.29
C GLN A 118 -1.50 -15.28 11.87
N SER A 119 -0.79 -16.04 11.04
CA SER A 119 0.51 -15.64 10.49
C SER A 119 0.41 -14.41 9.57
N GLU A 120 -0.67 -14.28 8.79
CA GLU A 120 -0.88 -13.11 7.93
C GLU A 120 -1.08 -11.83 8.74
N ARG A 121 -1.81 -11.90 9.85
CA ARG A 121 -1.94 -10.76 10.79
C ARG A 121 -0.56 -10.25 11.23
N ASP A 122 0.34 -11.17 11.60
CA ASP A 122 1.68 -10.82 12.07
C ASP A 122 2.56 -10.29 10.93
N LEU A 123 2.44 -10.86 9.73
CA LEU A 123 3.13 -10.37 8.53
C LEU A 123 2.71 -8.94 8.20
N ILE A 124 1.41 -8.65 8.17
CA ILE A 124 0.87 -7.31 7.86
C ILE A 124 1.38 -6.28 8.87
N ARG A 125 1.34 -6.61 10.18
CA ARG A 125 1.86 -5.72 11.22
C ARG A 125 3.35 -5.43 11.03
N GLN A 126 4.15 -6.46 10.77
CA GLN A 126 5.58 -6.28 10.50
C GLN A 126 5.83 -5.44 9.24
N TYR A 127 5.05 -5.67 8.18
CA TYR A 127 5.13 -4.91 6.95
C TYR A 127 4.85 -3.43 7.20
N ILE A 128 3.78 -3.09 7.92
CA ILE A 128 3.44 -1.70 8.27
C ILE A 128 4.62 -1.01 8.96
N ASN A 129 5.20 -1.65 9.98
CA ASN A 129 6.33 -1.10 10.72
C ASN A 129 7.56 -0.85 9.83
N LYS A 130 7.98 -1.89 9.09
CA LYS A 130 9.17 -1.83 8.22
C LYS A 130 8.97 -0.82 7.08
N ARG A 131 7.82 -0.88 6.41
CA ARG A 131 7.46 0.02 5.31
C ARG A 131 7.41 1.46 5.77
N ARG A 132 6.77 1.73 6.91
CA ARG A 132 6.70 3.08 7.49
C ARG A 132 8.09 3.66 7.73
N ARG A 133 8.97 2.90 8.40
CA ARG A 133 10.34 3.35 8.71
C ARG A 133 11.13 3.65 7.44
N TYR A 134 11.04 2.77 6.44
CA TYR A 134 11.64 2.99 5.13
C TYR A 134 11.13 4.29 4.48
N LEU A 135 9.80 4.46 4.37
CA LEU A 135 9.18 5.62 3.74
C LEU A 135 9.54 6.94 4.44
N GLN A 136 9.53 6.96 5.77
CA GLN A 136 9.95 8.14 6.54
C GLN A 136 11.41 8.53 6.29
N THR A 137 12.27 7.54 6.05
CA THR A 137 13.69 7.77 5.74
C THR A 137 13.83 8.37 4.33
N GLU A 138 13.17 7.77 3.34
CA GLU A 138 13.26 8.21 1.95
C GLU A 138 12.61 9.58 1.71
N ILE A 139 11.47 9.88 2.32
CA ILE A 139 10.81 11.20 2.18
C ILE A 139 11.67 12.31 2.78
N LYS A 140 12.37 12.06 3.88
CA LYS A 140 13.30 13.05 4.46
C LYS A 140 14.41 13.42 3.48
N LYS A 141 14.98 12.45 2.76
CA LYS A 141 15.99 12.72 1.71
C LYS A 141 15.41 13.62 0.62
N GLU A 142 14.18 13.36 0.21
CA GLU A 142 13.50 14.12 -0.84
C GLU A 142 13.13 15.56 -0.42
N ILE A 143 12.83 15.77 0.87
CA ILE A 143 12.50 17.10 1.42
C ILE A 143 13.78 17.92 1.68
N PHE A 144 14.82 17.29 2.23
CA PHE A 144 16.01 17.98 2.72
C PHE A 144 17.22 17.90 1.78
N GLY A 145 17.14 17.12 0.70
CA GLY A 145 18.21 16.97 -0.30
C GLY A 145 19.48 16.30 0.24
N THR A 146 19.36 15.48 1.28
CA THR A 146 20.46 14.73 1.92
C THR A 146 20.63 13.34 1.35
#